data_AF-A0A257CWH6-F1
#
_entry.id   AF-A0A257CWH6-F1
#
_cell.length_a   1.000
_cell.length_b   1.000
_cell.length_c   1.000
_cell.angle_alpha   90.00
_cell.angle_beta   90.00
_cell.angle_gamma   90.00
#
_symmetry.space_group_name_H-M   'P 1'
#
loop_
_entity.id
_entity.type
_entity.pdbx_description
1 polymer ?
#
loop_
_entity_poly.entity_id
_entity_poly.type
_entity_poly.pdbx_seq_one_letter_code
_entity_poly.pdbx_strand_id
1 'polypeptide(L)'
;MSRTDTRHSHISVGLQFLANGQWEQFDALGWNDVGFNFYHVHEIHEPALELKRGLIRFTGTITWRSINTSDEVALGALVNELIYKRAQEVTNNATLQERLVKLIRVSGMVTEKRRVLGSLGMDLSDEKLAELLAQKNRQQPLSHYGVQVDSDAWRTIVKNAMDISSVVISLEKWSDALGPK
;
A
#
# COMPACT_ATOMS: atom_id res chain seq x y z
N MET A 1 2.71 -14.11 26.20
CA MET A 1 3.10 -13.29 25.03
C MET A 1 2.08 -12.17 24.90
N SER A 2 2.44 -10.96 25.33
CA SER A 2 1.49 -9.84 25.44
C SER A 2 1.28 -9.16 24.10
N ARG A 3 0.02 -8.84 23.84
CA ARG A 3 -0.56 -8.25 22.62
C ARG A 3 -0.20 -6.75 22.45
N THR A 4 1.03 -6.35 22.79
CA THR A 4 1.44 -4.95 22.98
C THR A 4 2.82 -4.62 22.40
N ASP A 5 3.30 -5.34 21.39
CA ASP A 5 4.43 -4.84 20.59
C ASP A 5 3.95 -3.65 19.76
N THR A 6 4.56 -2.49 19.99
CA THR A 6 4.23 -1.22 19.31
C THR A 6 4.28 -1.42 17.80
N ARG A 7 3.16 -1.10 17.13
CA ARG A 7 3.06 -1.19 15.67
C ARG A 7 3.50 0.12 15.02
N HIS A 8 4.28 0.01 13.96
CA HIS A 8 4.77 1.14 13.17
C HIS A 8 3.84 1.40 12.00
N SER A 9 3.41 2.65 11.83
CA SER A 9 2.42 3.06 10.82
C SER A 9 2.84 4.28 10.00
N HIS A 10 3.91 4.97 10.41
CA HIS A 10 4.42 6.18 9.75
C HIS A 10 5.20 5.89 8.45
N ILE A 11 5.65 4.65 8.25
CA ILE A 11 6.14 4.17 6.96
C ILE A 11 5.49 2.82 6.62
N SER A 12 5.25 2.59 5.33
CA SER A 12 4.86 1.27 4.83
C SER A 12 6.08 0.44 4.42
N VAL A 13 5.92 -0.88 4.41
CA VAL A 13 6.91 -1.82 3.91
C VAL A 13 6.38 -2.48 2.65
N GLY A 14 6.92 -2.13 1.49
CA GLY A 14 6.53 -2.74 0.22
C GLY A 14 6.96 -4.22 0.14
N LEU A 15 5.99 -5.10 -0.07
CA LEU A 15 6.12 -6.55 -0.16
C LEU A 15 5.42 -7.09 -1.40
N GLN A 16 5.64 -8.37 -1.69
CA GLN A 16 4.86 -9.12 -2.66
C GLN A 16 4.38 -10.43 -2.05
N PHE A 17 3.20 -10.88 -2.44
CA PHE A 17 2.69 -12.23 -2.13
C PHE A 17 2.37 -13.00 -3.40
N LEU A 18 2.42 -14.33 -3.34
CA LEU A 18 2.06 -15.19 -4.46
C LEU A 18 0.55 -15.42 -4.46
N ALA A 19 -0.12 -15.01 -5.53
CA ALA A 19 -1.53 -15.27 -5.77
C ALA A 19 -1.72 -15.77 -7.21
N ASN A 20 -2.44 -16.88 -7.40
CA ASN A 20 -2.74 -17.46 -8.71
C ASN A 20 -1.49 -17.65 -9.62
N GLY A 21 -0.35 -18.00 -9.03
CA GLY A 21 0.92 -18.18 -9.74
C GLY A 21 1.64 -16.87 -10.13
N GLN A 22 1.13 -15.71 -9.71
CA GLN A 22 1.73 -14.39 -9.97
C GLN A 22 2.08 -13.68 -8.66
N TRP A 23 3.15 -12.86 -8.70
CA TRP A 23 3.56 -12.05 -7.56
C TRP A 23 2.81 -10.72 -7.57
N GLU A 24 1.87 -10.57 -6.65
CA GLU A 24 1.11 -9.35 -6.45
C GLU A 24 1.78 -8.47 -5.40
N GLN A 25 1.86 -7.17 -5.66
CA GLN A 25 2.55 -6.20 -4.79
C GLN A 25 1.56 -5.56 -3.81
N PHE A 26 2.00 -5.35 -2.58
CA PHE A 26 1.22 -4.64 -1.56
C PHE A 26 2.12 -3.93 -0.56
N ASP A 27 1.51 -3.05 0.25
CA ASP A 27 2.17 -2.36 1.35
C ASP A 27 1.78 -3.01 2.68
N ALA A 28 2.78 -3.46 3.44
CA ALA A 28 2.61 -3.82 4.83
C ALA A 28 2.49 -2.55 5.70
N LEU A 29 1.41 -2.47 6.45
CA LEU A 29 0.97 -1.37 7.29
C LEU A 29 0.85 -1.83 8.74
N GLY A 30 1.01 -0.91 9.70
CA GLY A 30 0.85 -1.22 11.12
C GLY A 30 1.68 -2.45 11.53
N TRP A 31 2.96 -2.44 11.18
CA TRP A 31 3.83 -3.62 11.25
C TRP A 31 4.71 -3.61 12.50
N ASN A 32 5.15 -4.79 12.92
CA ASN A 32 6.16 -5.03 13.94
C ASN A 32 6.90 -6.34 13.61
N ASP A 33 7.74 -6.83 14.51
CA ASP A 33 8.49 -8.07 14.35
C ASP A 33 7.62 -9.34 14.28
N VAL A 34 6.42 -9.31 14.84
CA VAL A 34 5.47 -10.44 14.86
C VAL A 34 4.56 -10.48 13.62
N GLY A 35 4.40 -9.35 12.91
CA GLY A 35 3.56 -9.33 11.72
C GLY A 35 3.19 -7.94 11.22
N PHE A 36 2.20 -7.90 10.35
CA PHE A 36 1.75 -6.67 9.70
C PHE A 36 0.30 -6.78 9.27
N ASN A 37 -0.27 -5.66 8.85
CA ASN A 37 -1.57 -5.61 8.19
C ASN A 37 -1.41 -5.17 6.73
N PHE A 38 -2.37 -5.48 5.88
CA PHE A 38 -2.42 -4.93 4.53
C PHE A 38 -3.84 -4.96 3.97
N TYR A 39 -4.05 -4.18 2.91
CA TYR A 39 -5.31 -4.17 2.18
C TYR A 39 -5.20 -4.86 0.83
N HIS A 40 -6.25 -5.57 0.43
CA HIS A 40 -6.30 -6.23 -0.87
C HIS A 40 -7.71 -6.21 -1.47
N VAL A 41 -7.79 -6.07 -2.79
CA VAL A 41 -9.06 -5.98 -3.53
C VAL A 41 -9.70 -7.34 -3.78
N HIS A 42 -8.88 -8.38 -3.94
CA HIS A 42 -9.37 -9.75 -4.10
C HIS A 42 -9.39 -10.44 -2.75
N GLU A 43 -10.46 -11.21 -2.50
CA GLU A 43 -10.54 -12.03 -1.31
C GLU A 43 -9.48 -13.14 -1.36
N ILE A 44 -8.64 -13.17 -0.32
CA ILE A 44 -7.68 -14.26 -0.13
C ILE A 44 -8.32 -15.33 0.75
N HIS A 45 -8.46 -16.54 0.19
CA HIS A 45 -9.05 -17.68 0.89
C HIS A 45 -8.02 -18.54 1.62
N GLU A 46 -6.79 -18.59 1.13
CA GLU A 46 -5.73 -19.39 1.75
C GLU A 46 -5.14 -18.67 2.97
N PRO A 47 -5.03 -19.35 4.13
CA PRO A 47 -4.49 -18.71 5.32
C PRO A 47 -2.97 -18.54 5.24
N ALA A 48 -2.25 -19.39 4.52
CA ALA A 48 -0.80 -19.28 4.36
C ALA A 48 -0.47 -18.42 3.14
N LEU A 49 0.45 -17.47 3.33
CA LEU A 49 0.95 -16.59 2.29
C LEU A 49 2.43 -16.88 2.04
N GLU A 50 2.78 -17.09 0.77
CA GLU A 50 4.16 -16.99 0.32
C GLU A 50 4.48 -15.52 0.05
N LEU A 51 5.49 -14.99 0.75
CA LEU A 51 5.84 -13.58 0.76
C LEU A 51 7.27 -13.36 0.27
N LYS A 52 7.53 -12.20 -0.31
CA LYS A 52 8.90 -11.77 -0.61
C LYS A 52 9.10 -10.25 -0.56
N ARG A 53 10.35 -9.86 -0.34
CA ARG A 53 10.88 -8.51 -0.56
C ARG A 53 12.17 -8.62 -1.36
N GLY A 54 12.13 -8.18 -2.63
CA GLY A 54 13.24 -8.40 -3.55
C GLY A 54 13.51 -9.90 -3.73
N LEU A 55 14.70 -10.35 -3.36
CA LEU A 55 15.09 -11.77 -3.42
C LEU A 55 14.80 -12.54 -2.12
N ILE A 56 14.47 -11.85 -1.03
CA ILE A 56 14.23 -12.47 0.28
C ILE A 56 12.81 -13.02 0.31
N ARG A 57 12.65 -14.33 0.54
CA ARG A 57 11.36 -15.01 0.66
C ARG A 57 11.09 -15.44 2.08
N PHE A 58 9.83 -15.45 2.47
CA PHE A 58 9.36 -15.89 3.79
C PHE A 58 7.87 -16.24 3.71
N THR A 59 7.31 -16.77 4.79
CA THR A 59 5.89 -17.15 4.87
C THR A 59 5.19 -16.37 5.97
N GLY A 60 3.91 -16.09 5.79
CA GLY A 60 3.05 -15.52 6.81
C GLY A 60 1.71 -16.25 6.86
N THR A 61 0.99 -16.10 7.97
CA THR A 61 -0.35 -16.66 8.15
C THR A 61 -1.34 -15.54 8.41
N ILE A 62 -2.41 -15.49 7.61
CA ILE A 62 -3.57 -14.62 7.87
C ILE A 62 -4.24 -15.08 9.17
N THR A 63 -4.27 -14.20 10.17
CA THR A 63 -4.84 -14.47 11.50
C THR A 63 -6.23 -13.87 11.67
N TRP A 64 -6.53 -12.81 10.93
CA TRP A 64 -7.86 -12.22 10.86
C TRP A 64 -8.06 -11.50 9.53
N ARG A 65 -9.34 -11.33 9.17
CA ARG A 65 -9.79 -10.60 8.00
C ARG A 65 -11.01 -9.77 8.34
N SER A 66 -11.13 -8.58 7.75
CA SER A 66 -12.32 -7.75 7.85
C SER A 66 -12.54 -6.99 6.55
N ILE A 67 -13.77 -6.57 6.29
CA ILE A 67 -14.05 -5.60 5.23
C ILE A 67 -13.42 -4.26 5.66
N ASN A 68 -12.78 -3.56 4.72
CA ASN A 68 -12.30 -2.21 4.96
C ASN A 68 -13.47 -1.23 5.04
N THR A 69 -13.49 -0.43 6.08
CA THR A 69 -14.46 0.66 6.27
C THR A 69 -13.84 2.04 6.13
N SER A 70 -12.52 2.14 5.85
CA SER A 70 -11.85 3.41 5.63
C SER A 70 -12.05 3.90 4.20
N ASP A 71 -12.82 4.97 4.05
CA ASP A 71 -13.04 5.65 2.77
C ASP A 71 -11.74 6.22 2.19
N GLU A 72 -10.82 6.69 3.03
CA GLU A 72 -9.52 7.23 2.60
C GLU A 72 -8.68 6.14 1.90
N VAL A 73 -8.58 4.96 2.50
CA VAL A 73 -7.83 3.83 1.91
C VAL A 73 -8.53 3.34 0.64
N ALA A 74 -9.87 3.25 0.66
CA ALA A 74 -10.64 2.83 -0.50
C ALA A 74 -10.48 3.84 -1.67
N LEU A 75 -10.46 5.13 -1.36
CA LEU A 75 -10.23 6.21 -2.32
C LEU A 75 -8.82 6.14 -2.92
N GLY A 76 -7.79 5.95 -2.09
CA GLY A 76 -6.42 5.76 -2.57
C GLY A 76 -6.29 4.57 -3.52
N ALA A 77 -6.94 3.45 -3.19
CA ALA A 77 -6.98 2.27 -4.04
C ALA A 77 -7.72 2.51 -5.37
N LEU A 78 -8.83 3.25 -5.35
CA LEU A 78 -9.55 3.66 -6.57
C LEU A 78 -8.68 4.53 -7.46
N VAL A 79 -8.03 5.56 -6.90
CA VAL A 79 -7.16 6.47 -7.67
C VAL A 79 -5.97 5.74 -8.28
N ASN A 80 -5.35 4.82 -7.52
CA ASN A 80 -4.27 3.97 -8.04
C ASN A 80 -4.74 3.08 -9.22
N GLU A 81 -5.96 2.54 -9.15
CA GLU A 81 -6.54 1.74 -10.23
C GLU A 81 -6.77 2.58 -11.50
N LEU A 82 -7.26 3.82 -11.35
CA LEU A 82 -7.43 4.75 -12.47
C LEU A 82 -6.09 5.10 -13.12
N ILE A 83 -5.05 5.35 -12.32
CA ILE A 83 -3.69 5.59 -12.84
C ILE A 83 -3.18 4.36 -13.59
N TYR A 84 -3.42 3.16 -13.06
CA TYR A 84 -2.99 1.92 -13.71
C TYR A 84 -3.67 1.74 -15.06
N LYS A 85 -5.00 1.91 -15.13
CA LYS A 85 -5.77 1.88 -16.38
C LYS A 85 -5.20 2.90 -17.38
N ARG A 86 -4.92 4.12 -16.93
CA ARG A 86 -4.32 5.14 -17.80
C ARG A 86 -2.91 4.76 -18.27
N ALA A 87 -2.10 4.15 -17.41
CA ALA A 87 -0.77 3.67 -17.78
C ALA A 87 -0.84 2.56 -18.84
N GLN A 88 -1.87 1.72 -18.83
CA GLN A 88 -2.08 0.70 -19.87
C GLN A 88 -2.49 1.30 -21.21
N GLU A 89 -3.19 2.44 -21.21
CA GLU A 89 -3.59 3.16 -22.43
C GLU A 89 -2.44 3.97 -23.06
N VAL A 90 -1.40 4.29 -22.30
CA VAL A 90 -0.20 5.00 -22.80
C VAL A 90 0.68 4.01 -23.56
N THR A 91 0.41 3.85 -24.85
CA THR A 91 1.15 2.92 -25.74
C THR A 91 2.39 3.54 -26.38
N ASN A 92 2.37 4.85 -26.64
CA ASN A 92 3.41 5.55 -27.41
C ASN A 92 4.40 6.34 -26.54
N ASN A 93 4.38 6.16 -25.22
CA ASN A 93 5.28 6.87 -24.30
C ASN A 93 5.69 5.98 -23.12
N ALA A 94 6.67 5.11 -23.34
CA ALA A 94 7.17 4.16 -22.35
C ALA A 94 7.70 4.84 -21.08
N THR A 95 8.32 6.03 -21.21
CA THR A 95 8.82 6.78 -20.05
C THR A 95 7.68 7.26 -19.16
N LEU A 96 6.59 7.77 -19.75
CA LEU A 96 5.40 8.17 -19.01
C LEU A 96 4.74 6.96 -18.34
N GLN A 97 4.59 5.85 -19.07
CA GLN A 97 4.05 4.61 -18.52
C GLN A 97 4.85 4.15 -17.29
N GLU A 98 6.18 4.12 -17.36
CA GLU A 98 7.05 3.74 -16.24
C GLU A 98 6.86 4.68 -15.03
N ARG A 99 6.77 6.00 -15.28
CA ARG A 99 6.53 6.99 -14.21
C ARG A 99 5.19 6.79 -13.53
N LEU A 100 4.13 6.47 -14.28
CA LEU A 100 2.81 6.18 -13.72
C LEU A 100 2.82 4.91 -12.87
N VAL A 101 3.50 3.85 -13.34
CA VAL A 101 3.69 2.63 -12.55
C VAL A 101 4.47 2.91 -11.27
N LYS A 102 5.51 3.75 -11.32
CA LYS A 102 6.24 4.18 -10.13
C LYS A 102 5.35 5.00 -9.17
N LEU A 103 4.49 5.87 -9.68
CA LEU A 103 3.59 6.69 -8.87
C LEU A 103 2.59 5.85 -8.07
N ILE A 104 2.07 4.76 -8.64
CA ILE A 104 1.16 3.83 -7.94
C ILE A 104 1.83 3.23 -6.69
N ARG A 105 3.15 3.03 -6.72
CA ARG A 105 3.94 2.47 -5.61
C ARG A 105 4.17 3.44 -4.46
N VAL A 106 3.92 4.73 -4.66
CA VAL A 106 4.03 5.72 -3.59
C VAL A 106 2.75 5.66 -2.77
N SER A 107 2.86 5.37 -1.48
CA SER A 107 1.72 5.33 -0.56
C SER A 107 1.14 6.74 -0.34
N GLY A 108 -0.17 6.86 -0.17
CA GLY A 108 -0.85 8.15 0.00
C GLY A 108 -0.85 9.04 -1.26
N MET A 109 -0.67 10.35 -1.06
CA MET A 109 -0.63 11.41 -2.10
C MET A 109 -1.85 11.42 -3.03
N VAL A 110 -3.05 11.20 -2.46
CA VAL A 110 -4.29 11.10 -3.24
C VAL A 110 -4.54 12.38 -4.04
N THR A 111 -4.33 13.54 -3.43
CA THR A 111 -4.52 14.85 -4.07
C THR A 111 -3.58 15.04 -5.26
N GLU A 112 -2.30 14.71 -5.12
CA GLU A 112 -1.30 14.83 -6.17
C GLU A 112 -1.57 13.83 -7.30
N LYS A 113 -1.92 12.59 -6.95
CA LYS A 113 -2.32 11.55 -7.91
C LYS A 113 -3.55 11.95 -8.73
N ARG A 114 -4.53 12.62 -8.10
CA ARG A 114 -5.68 13.19 -8.80
C ARG A 114 -5.26 14.31 -9.76
N ARG A 115 -4.34 15.19 -9.37
CA ARG A 115 -3.80 16.21 -10.29
C ARG A 115 -3.10 15.59 -11.50
N VAL A 116 -2.35 14.50 -11.29
CA VAL A 116 -1.74 13.73 -12.40
C VAL A 116 -2.82 13.17 -13.33
N LEU A 117 -3.87 12.55 -12.80
CA LEU A 117 -5.01 12.09 -13.62
C LEU A 117 -5.66 13.23 -14.41
N GLY A 118 -5.89 14.39 -13.78
CA GLY A 118 -6.39 15.59 -14.45
C GLY A 118 -5.50 16.02 -15.62
N SER A 119 -4.17 16.05 -15.42
CA SER A 119 -3.21 16.38 -16.48
C SER A 119 -3.19 15.37 -17.65
N LEU A 120 -3.67 14.14 -17.41
CA LEU A 120 -3.78 13.08 -18.41
C LEU A 120 -5.16 13.05 -19.10
N GLY A 121 -6.02 14.06 -18.84
CA GLY A 121 -7.35 14.21 -19.41
C GLY A 121 -8.47 13.54 -18.62
N MET A 122 -8.19 13.08 -17.39
CA MET A 122 -9.16 12.47 -16.49
C MET A 122 -9.36 13.35 -15.26
N ASP A 123 -9.93 14.53 -15.49
CA ASP A 123 -10.32 15.42 -14.40
C ASP A 123 -11.69 14.98 -13.86
N LEU A 124 -11.68 14.44 -12.64
CA LEU A 124 -12.86 13.90 -11.98
C LEU A 124 -13.27 14.81 -10.82
N SER A 125 -14.52 15.28 -10.86
CA SER A 125 -15.12 15.99 -9.74
C SER A 125 -15.22 15.09 -8.51
N ASP A 126 -15.32 15.70 -7.33
CA ASP A 126 -15.45 14.96 -6.06
C ASP A 126 -16.72 14.10 -6.05
N GLU A 127 -17.83 14.60 -6.62
CA GLU A 127 -19.09 13.86 -6.72
C GLU A 127 -18.92 12.60 -7.58
N LYS A 128 -18.23 12.74 -8.73
CA LYS A 128 -18.02 11.60 -9.63
C LYS A 128 -17.14 10.54 -8.99
N LEU A 129 -16.14 10.97 -8.23
CA LEU A 129 -15.23 10.08 -7.51
C LEU A 129 -15.95 9.35 -6.38
N ALA A 130 -16.84 10.03 -5.66
CA ALA A 130 -17.70 9.43 -4.64
C ALA A 130 -18.65 8.37 -5.23
N GLU A 131 -19.25 8.64 -6.40
CA GLU A 131 -20.07 7.65 -7.12
C GLU A 131 -19.26 6.39 -7.48
N LEU A 132 -18.08 6.57 -8.06
CA LEU A 132 -17.19 5.47 -8.44
C LEU A 132 -16.74 4.66 -7.22
N LEU A 133 -16.44 5.33 -6.12
CA LEU A 133 -16.08 4.68 -4.85
C LEU A 133 -17.24 3.87 -4.29
N ALA A 134 -18.46 4.43 -4.25
CA ALA A 134 -19.65 3.74 -3.80
C ALA A 134 -20.02 2.55 -4.70
N GLN A 135 -19.78 2.65 -6.01
CA GLN A 135 -19.94 1.53 -6.93
C GLN A 135 -18.89 0.43 -6.67
N LYS A 136 -17.62 0.82 -6.53
CA LYS A 136 -16.52 -0.11 -6.24
C LYS A 136 -16.74 -0.85 -4.93
N ASN A 137 -17.10 -0.16 -3.86
CA ASN A 137 -17.35 -0.77 -2.55
C ASN A 137 -18.51 -1.80 -2.60
N ARG A 138 -19.50 -1.60 -3.47
CA ARG A 138 -20.61 -2.56 -3.68
C ARG A 138 -20.20 -3.78 -4.50
N GLN A 139 -19.31 -3.62 -5.47
CA GLN A 139 -18.92 -4.70 -6.39
C GLN A 139 -17.72 -5.51 -5.89
N GLN A 140 -16.72 -4.83 -5.33
CA GLN A 140 -15.43 -5.39 -4.92
C GLN A 140 -14.94 -4.62 -3.68
N PRO A 141 -15.48 -4.94 -2.48
CA PRO A 141 -15.05 -4.28 -1.26
C PRO A 141 -13.58 -4.59 -0.97
N LEU A 142 -12.82 -3.55 -0.63
CA LEU A 142 -11.44 -3.72 -0.19
C LEU A 142 -11.42 -4.51 1.13
N SER A 143 -10.60 -5.55 1.23
CA SER A 143 -10.45 -6.35 2.44
C SER A 143 -9.19 -5.94 3.19
N HIS A 144 -9.24 -6.01 4.52
CA HIS A 144 -8.15 -5.73 5.43
C HIS A 144 -7.74 -7.04 6.11
N TYR A 145 -6.45 -7.33 6.07
CA TYR A 145 -5.88 -8.57 6.58
C TYR A 145 -4.84 -8.27 7.65
N GLY A 146 -4.82 -9.11 8.70
CA GLY A 146 -3.72 -9.17 9.64
C GLY A 146 -2.93 -10.46 9.47
N VAL A 147 -1.64 -10.32 9.21
CA VAL A 147 -0.73 -11.43 8.97
C VAL A 147 0.22 -11.56 10.16
N GLN A 148 0.34 -12.76 10.69
CA GLN A 148 1.41 -13.14 11.61
C GLN A 148 2.56 -13.76 10.82
N VAL A 149 3.78 -13.37 11.16
CA VAL A 149 4.99 -13.85 10.51
C VAL A 149 5.97 -14.31 11.59
N ASP A 150 6.35 -15.57 11.53
CA ASP A 150 7.46 -16.09 12.33
C ASP A 150 8.62 -16.44 11.39
N SER A 151 9.46 -15.43 11.14
CA SER A 151 10.59 -15.57 10.22
C SER A 151 11.70 -14.58 10.52
N ASP A 152 12.93 -15.06 10.58
CA ASP A 152 14.13 -14.22 10.73
C ASP A 152 14.32 -13.24 9.56
N ALA A 153 13.87 -13.64 8.36
CA ALA A 153 13.87 -12.78 7.19
C ALA A 153 12.98 -11.55 7.42
N TRP A 154 11.79 -11.74 8.00
CA TRP A 154 10.90 -10.64 8.34
C TRP A 154 11.48 -9.74 9.43
N ARG A 155 12.01 -10.33 10.51
CA ARG A 155 12.67 -9.55 11.59
C ARG A 155 13.81 -8.69 11.05
N THR A 156 14.56 -9.20 10.07
CA THR A 156 15.62 -8.44 9.37
C THR A 156 15.04 -7.29 8.55
N ILE A 157 13.95 -7.52 7.82
CA ILE A 157 13.25 -6.47 7.06
C ILE A 157 12.73 -5.37 7.98
N VAL A 158 12.11 -5.74 9.10
CA VAL A 158 11.60 -4.83 10.14
C VAL A 158 12.73 -3.97 10.71
N LYS A 159 13.86 -4.59 11.07
CA LYS A 159 15.04 -3.86 11.57
C LYS A 159 15.54 -2.82 10.57
N ASN A 160 15.71 -3.22 9.30
CA ASN A 160 16.15 -2.29 8.26
C ASN A 160 15.14 -1.16 8.01
N ALA A 161 13.84 -1.45 8.09
CA ALA A 161 12.79 -0.45 7.96
C ALA A 161 12.80 0.54 9.14
N MET A 162 13.05 0.07 10.36
CA MET A 162 13.21 0.91 11.55
C MET A 162 14.41 1.86 11.44
N ASP A 163 15.54 1.35 10.95
CA ASP A 163 16.74 2.17 10.74
C ASP A 163 16.44 3.32 9.75
N ILE A 164 15.78 3.03 8.63
CA ILE A 164 15.37 4.06 7.65
C ILE A 164 14.35 5.03 8.25
N SER A 165 13.35 4.51 8.95
CA SER A 165 12.33 5.32 9.62
C SER A 165 12.96 6.35 10.56
N SER A 166 13.98 5.95 11.34
CA SER A 166 14.60 6.84 12.32
C SER A 166 15.26 8.06 11.67
N VAL A 167 15.81 7.87 10.46
CA VAL A 167 16.37 8.93 9.63
C VAL A 167 15.27 9.85 9.11
N VAL A 168 14.17 9.30 8.59
CA VAL A 168 13.03 10.10 8.09
C VAL A 168 12.45 10.97 9.21
N ILE A 169 12.18 10.39 10.38
CA ILE A 169 11.67 11.12 11.54
C ILE A 169 12.64 12.23 11.97
N SER A 170 13.95 11.96 11.89
CA SER A 170 14.98 12.97 12.20
C SER A 170 14.96 14.10 11.19
N LEU A 171 14.83 13.81 9.90
CA LEU A 171 14.72 14.82 8.83
C LEU A 171 13.44 15.67 8.95
N GLU A 172 12.30 15.05 9.28
CA GLU A 172 11.04 15.77 9.52
C GLU A 172 11.18 16.73 10.70
N LYS A 173 11.73 16.27 11.84
CA LYS A 173 12.00 17.14 12.99
C LYS A 173 12.92 18.32 12.66
N TRP A 174 13.92 18.10 11.81
CA TRP A 174 14.80 19.15 11.33
C TRP A 174 14.08 20.12 10.41
N SER A 175 13.25 19.62 9.48
CA SER A 175 12.44 20.44 8.59
C SER A 175 11.46 21.32 9.38
N ASP A 176 10.80 20.76 10.39
CA ASP A 176 9.86 21.50 11.26
C ASP A 176 10.57 22.54 12.12
N ALA A 177 11.80 22.26 12.57
CA ALA A 177 12.61 23.20 13.33
C ALA A 177 13.16 24.36 12.48
N LEU A 178 13.28 24.18 11.16
CA LEU A 178 13.84 25.15 10.22
C LEU A 178 12.77 25.85 9.36
N GLY A 179 11.50 25.47 9.47
CA GLY A 179 10.38 26.14 8.81
C GLY A 179 10.13 27.55 9.38
N PRO A 180 9.66 28.52 8.56
CA PRO A 180 9.33 29.85 9.06
C PRO A 180 8.16 29.76 10.05
N LYS A 181 8.32 30.40 11.21
CA LYS A 181 7.26 30.57 12.22
C LYS A 181 6.16 31.50 11.73
#